data_AF-A0A957Q3T8-F1
#
_entry.id   AF-A0A957Q3T8-F1
#
_cell.length_a   1.000
_cell.length_b   1.000
_cell.length_c   1.000
_cell.angle_alpha   90.00
_cell.angle_beta   90.00
_cell.angle_gamma   90.00
#
_symmetry.space_group_name_H-M   'P 1'
#
loop_
_entity.id
_entity.type
_entity.pdbx_description
1 polymer ?
#
loop_
_entity_poly.entity_id
_entity_poly.type
_entity_poly.pdbx_seq_one_letter_code
_entity_poly.pdbx_strand_id
1 'polypeptide(L)'
;MFPVIDQTVQYRGPAADFASLTGSPFWGFGVDEVIRRFGAAGWMLQQRERLPTPYGLSPLVVHFTNGAGRSVIWIPSYGEVVGEDSLYHLNFEKVFWVLWQAGVKVLIVGGTSGIADPRSGEEAVRPGDVVLPWSFRTRPVHRGLPGTEYESMWSKCHFLLGDPFCPDLQATMAATLQPYVNAGQLRGICTPQDTRVALVVPDSITFETEYDILQNLAISKIASELQPERPPVATLHGDCLNPLLARYLGIHVLYYHMVSNYAVEEHGDCLNPLLARYLGIHVLYY
;
A
#
# COMPACT_ATOMS: atom_id res chain seq x y z
N MET A 1 20.34 -18.19 5.46
CA MET A 1 19.85 -19.01 6.59
C MET A 1 18.35 -18.79 6.66
N PHE A 2 17.54 -19.85 6.59
CA PHE A 2 16.09 -19.68 6.76
C PHE A 2 15.82 -19.28 8.21
N PRO A 3 14.90 -18.33 8.47
CA PRO A 3 14.53 -17.99 9.84
C PRO A 3 14.00 -19.24 10.55
N VAL A 4 14.39 -19.42 11.81
CA VAL A 4 13.83 -20.47 12.66
C VAL A 4 12.38 -20.08 12.95
N ILE A 5 11.43 -20.92 12.52
CA ILE A 5 10.00 -20.70 12.74
C ILE A 5 9.60 -21.37 14.06
N ASP A 6 9.07 -20.60 15.01
CA ASP A 6 8.55 -21.12 16.26
C ASP A 6 7.04 -21.41 16.14
N GLN A 7 6.70 -22.67 15.83
CA GLN A 7 5.32 -23.12 15.69
C GLN A 7 4.57 -23.25 17.03
N THR A 8 5.23 -23.06 18.17
CA THR A 8 4.60 -23.15 19.49
C THR A 8 3.92 -21.85 19.92
N VAL A 9 4.17 -20.75 19.21
CA VAL A 9 3.59 -19.44 19.49
C VAL A 9 2.07 -19.47 19.34
N GLN A 10 1.37 -19.10 20.41
CA GLN A 10 -0.07 -18.92 20.41
C GLN A 10 -0.45 -17.45 20.28
N TYR A 11 -1.42 -17.14 19.44
CA TYR A 11 -1.96 -15.78 19.35
C TYR A 11 -2.71 -15.41 20.63
N ARG A 12 -2.33 -14.29 21.24
CA ARG A 12 -2.98 -13.70 22.42
C ARG A 12 -3.39 -12.24 22.20
N GLY A 13 -3.39 -11.81 20.94
CA GLY A 13 -3.78 -10.46 20.56
C GLY A 13 -5.31 -10.29 20.46
N PRO A 14 -5.74 -9.10 20.05
CA PRO A 14 -7.15 -8.76 19.93
C PRO A 14 -7.82 -9.40 18.71
N ALA A 15 -9.13 -9.58 18.76
CA ALA A 15 -9.94 -9.88 17.58
C ALA A 15 -10.51 -8.59 16.96
N ALA A 16 -10.45 -8.47 15.63
CA ALA A 16 -11.01 -7.34 14.91
C ALA A 16 -11.36 -7.71 13.47
N ASP A 17 -12.49 -7.19 12.97
CA ASP A 17 -12.86 -7.34 11.56
C ASP A 17 -12.11 -6.36 10.64
N PHE A 18 -11.65 -5.23 11.21
CA PHE A 18 -10.99 -4.16 10.48
C PHE A 18 -9.56 -3.97 10.96
N ALA A 19 -8.66 -3.76 10.02
CA ALA A 19 -7.32 -3.29 10.29
C ALA A 19 -6.94 -2.11 9.40
N SER A 20 -6.06 -1.25 9.92
CA SER A 20 -5.41 -0.19 9.17
C SER A 20 -3.90 -0.26 9.34
N LEU A 21 -3.16 -0.19 8.24
CA LEU A 21 -1.73 0.05 8.21
C LEU A 21 -1.48 1.46 7.68
N THR A 22 -0.80 2.29 8.44
CA THR A 22 -0.47 3.65 8.02
C THR A 22 0.99 3.94 8.26
N GLY A 23 1.72 4.32 7.23
CA GLY A 23 3.08 4.83 7.36
C GLY A 23 3.14 6.34 7.22
N SER A 24 3.81 6.78 6.15
CA SER A 24 4.16 8.17 5.86
C SER A 24 3.02 9.21 5.88
N PRO A 25 1.74 8.88 5.58
CA PRO A 25 0.66 9.85 5.73
C PRO A 25 0.48 10.38 7.15
N PHE A 26 0.85 9.60 8.17
CA PHE A 26 0.70 9.96 9.58
C PHE A 26 2.03 10.24 10.28
N TRP A 27 3.18 10.29 9.57
CA TRP A 27 4.47 10.61 10.21
C TRP A 27 4.53 12.01 10.85
N GLY A 28 3.65 12.93 10.44
CA GLY A 28 3.47 14.21 11.13
C GLY A 28 2.85 14.10 12.54
N PHE A 29 2.38 12.92 12.93
CA PHE A 29 1.80 12.63 14.23
C PHE A 29 2.56 11.49 14.92
N GLY A 30 2.92 11.70 16.18
CA GLY A 30 3.36 10.59 17.03
C GLY A 30 2.21 9.59 17.27
N VAL A 31 2.54 8.34 17.56
CA VAL A 31 1.57 7.29 17.88
C VAL A 31 0.57 7.74 18.96
N ASP A 32 1.07 8.42 19.99
CA ASP A 32 0.24 8.92 21.10
C ASP A 32 -0.76 10.00 20.66
N GLU A 33 -0.39 10.84 19.69
CA GLU A 33 -1.28 11.87 19.15
C GLU A 33 -2.39 11.24 18.29
N VAL A 34 -2.08 10.18 17.53
CA VAL A 34 -3.11 9.41 16.81
C VAL A 34 -4.07 8.75 17.79
N ILE A 35 -3.56 8.08 18.84
CA ILE A 35 -4.38 7.50 19.91
C ILE A 35 -5.30 8.57 20.53
N ARG A 36 -4.76 9.75 20.85
CA ARG A 36 -5.54 10.86 21.41
C ARG A 36 -6.66 11.30 20.46
N ARG A 37 -6.40 11.38 19.16
CA ARG A 37 -7.41 11.74 18.14
C ARG A 37 -8.50 10.67 18.01
N PHE A 38 -8.14 9.39 18.04
CA PHE A 38 -9.10 8.29 18.12
C PHE A 38 -9.98 8.41 19.37
N GLY A 39 -9.36 8.69 20.53
CA GLY A 39 -10.06 8.99 21.78
C GLY A 39 -11.08 10.11 21.65
N ALA A 40 -10.67 11.24 21.07
CA ALA A 40 -11.55 12.39 20.83
C ALA A 40 -12.70 12.05 19.86
N ALA A 41 -12.51 11.08 18.97
CA ALA A 41 -13.54 10.56 18.06
C ALA A 41 -14.43 9.46 18.67
N GLY A 42 -14.32 9.20 19.98
CA GLY A 42 -15.16 8.23 20.70
C GLY A 42 -14.67 6.78 20.65
N TRP A 43 -13.41 6.55 20.28
CA TRP A 43 -12.77 5.24 20.36
C TRP A 43 -12.01 5.06 21.68
N MET A 44 -12.05 3.86 22.23
CA MET A 44 -11.35 3.47 23.45
C MET A 44 -10.17 2.58 23.10
N LEU A 45 -8.98 2.97 23.55
CA LEU A 45 -7.78 2.14 23.48
C LEU A 45 -7.95 0.93 24.41
N GLN A 46 -7.79 -0.27 23.85
CA GLN A 46 -7.85 -1.52 24.60
C GLN A 46 -6.45 -2.12 24.80
N GLN A 47 -5.61 -2.05 23.76
CA GLN A 47 -4.29 -2.69 23.75
C GLN A 47 -3.31 -1.88 22.91
N ARG A 48 -2.04 -1.88 23.32
CA ARG A 48 -0.91 -1.26 22.60
C ARG A 48 0.34 -2.06 22.90
N GLU A 49 0.67 -3.04 22.07
CA GLU A 49 1.85 -3.87 22.29
C GLU A 49 2.39 -4.51 21.01
N ARG A 50 3.56 -5.11 21.11
CA ARG A 50 4.09 -5.99 20.08
C ARG A 50 3.86 -7.43 20.52
N LEU A 51 3.25 -8.23 19.65
CA LEU A 51 2.85 -9.60 19.92
C LEU A 51 3.92 -10.58 19.47
N PRO A 52 4.16 -11.68 20.20
CA PRO A 52 4.93 -12.80 19.66
C PRO A 52 4.27 -13.36 18.40
N THR A 53 5.08 -13.64 17.38
CA THR A 53 4.68 -14.39 16.18
C THR A 53 5.67 -15.54 15.96
N PRO A 54 5.33 -16.56 15.15
CA PRO A 54 6.27 -17.61 14.75
C PRO A 54 7.54 -17.10 14.06
N TYR A 55 7.56 -15.84 13.62
CA TYR A 55 8.63 -15.20 12.86
C TYR A 55 9.39 -14.14 13.68
N GLY A 56 9.18 -14.11 15.00
CA GLY A 56 9.71 -13.08 15.90
C GLY A 56 8.63 -12.11 16.37
N LEU A 57 9.05 -10.96 16.89
CA LEU A 57 8.13 -9.97 17.44
C LEU A 57 7.35 -9.25 16.33
N SER A 58 6.07 -8.97 16.53
CA SER A 58 5.24 -8.24 15.56
C SER A 58 5.60 -6.74 15.49
N PRO A 59 5.11 -6.02 14.47
CA PRO A 59 4.97 -4.56 14.55
C PRO A 59 4.15 -4.14 15.77
N LEU A 60 4.18 -2.85 16.11
CA LEU A 60 3.29 -2.31 17.14
C LEU A 60 1.83 -2.50 16.70
N VAL A 61 1.05 -3.19 17.52
CA VAL A 61 -0.39 -3.40 17.33
C VAL A 61 -1.12 -2.50 18.32
N VAL A 62 -1.97 -1.62 17.80
CA VAL A 62 -2.85 -0.76 18.60
C VAL A 62 -4.28 -1.20 18.36
N HIS A 63 -5.02 -1.51 19.42
CA HIS A 63 -6.39 -1.98 19.33
C HIS A 63 -7.35 -0.95 19.90
N PHE A 64 -8.35 -0.59 19.11
CA PHE A 64 -9.42 0.29 19.52
C PHE A 64 -10.77 -0.39 19.43
N THR A 65 -11.67 0.03 20.32
CA THR A 65 -13.09 -0.31 20.27
C THR A 65 -13.94 0.96 20.38
N ASN A 66 -15.20 0.93 19.97
CA ASN A 66 -16.11 2.06 20.19
C ASN A 66 -17.37 1.65 20.96
N GLY A 67 -18.21 2.63 21.31
CA GLY A 67 -19.46 2.39 22.05
C GLY A 67 -20.50 1.50 21.33
N ALA A 68 -20.33 1.27 20.03
CA ALA A 68 -21.15 0.35 19.25
C ALA A 68 -20.57 -1.08 19.18
N GLY A 69 -19.50 -1.36 19.93
CA GLY A 69 -18.83 -2.67 19.95
C GLY A 69 -17.96 -2.95 18.71
N ARG A 70 -17.73 -1.96 17.83
CA ARG A 70 -16.82 -2.15 16.69
C ARG A 70 -15.39 -2.21 17.17
N SER A 71 -14.59 -3.06 16.53
CA SER A 71 -13.19 -3.33 16.85
C SER A 71 -12.32 -3.01 15.64
N VAL A 72 -11.20 -2.31 15.85
CA VAL A 72 -10.22 -2.01 14.81
C VAL A 72 -8.79 -2.18 15.33
N ILE A 73 -7.97 -2.83 14.53
CA ILE A 73 -6.52 -2.86 14.72
C ILE A 73 -5.89 -1.74 13.89
N TRP A 74 -5.00 -0.98 14.50
CA TRP A 74 -4.14 -0.03 13.82
C TRP A 74 -2.68 -0.43 14.03
N ILE A 75 -1.95 -0.56 12.94
CA ILE A 75 -0.51 -0.77 12.94
C ILE A 75 0.13 0.51 12.37
N PRO A 76 0.92 1.26 13.16
CA PRO A 76 1.39 2.61 12.83
C PRO A 76 2.63 2.60 11.92
N SER A 77 2.73 1.60 11.05
CA SER A 77 3.83 1.41 10.11
C SER A 77 3.44 0.34 9.06
N TYR A 78 4.35 -0.03 8.16
CA TYR A 78 4.16 -1.11 7.19
C TYR A 78 4.68 -2.48 7.68
N GLY A 79 4.88 -2.63 9.00
CA GLY A 79 5.33 -3.87 9.63
C GLY A 79 6.69 -3.78 10.34
N GLU A 80 7.31 -2.60 10.37
CA GLU A 80 8.62 -2.37 10.98
C GLU A 80 8.67 -2.63 12.49
N VAL A 81 9.80 -3.20 12.90
CA VAL A 81 10.16 -3.46 14.28
C VAL A 81 11.49 -2.79 14.57
N VAL A 82 11.53 -2.00 15.64
CA VAL A 82 12.74 -1.27 16.05
C VAL A 82 13.88 -2.26 16.25
N GLY A 83 15.00 -2.02 15.56
CA GLY A 83 16.20 -2.86 15.64
C GLY A 83 16.19 -4.09 14.71
N GLU A 84 15.19 -4.24 13.85
CA GLU A 84 15.06 -5.37 12.93
C GLU A 84 15.11 -4.95 11.44
N ASP A 85 15.76 -3.84 11.11
CA ASP A 85 15.83 -3.32 9.72
C ASP A 85 16.41 -4.36 8.74
N SER A 86 17.37 -5.18 9.19
CA SER A 86 17.96 -6.28 8.40
C SER A 86 16.99 -7.44 8.15
N LEU A 87 15.87 -7.49 8.88
CA LEU A 87 14.82 -8.50 8.78
C LEU A 87 13.56 -7.95 8.08
N TYR A 88 13.66 -6.85 7.34
CA TYR A 88 12.53 -6.23 6.63
C TYR A 88 11.74 -7.24 5.76
N HIS A 89 12.42 -8.25 5.22
CA HIS A 89 11.79 -9.32 4.45
C HIS A 89 10.79 -10.18 5.24
N LEU A 90 10.80 -10.16 6.58
CA LEU A 90 9.86 -10.88 7.47
C LEU A 90 8.69 -10.02 7.95
N ASN A 91 8.69 -8.71 7.64
CA ASN A 91 7.66 -7.80 8.12
C ASN A 91 6.28 -8.20 7.61
N PHE A 92 6.20 -8.68 6.37
CA PHE A 92 4.94 -9.13 5.80
C PHE A 92 4.43 -10.38 6.52
N GLU A 93 5.27 -11.38 6.77
CA GLU A 93 4.88 -12.59 7.50
C GLU A 93 4.38 -12.24 8.91
N LYS A 94 5.08 -11.35 9.64
CA LYS A 94 4.68 -10.87 10.98
C LYS A 94 3.33 -10.16 10.95
N VAL A 95 3.15 -9.20 10.03
CA VAL A 95 1.90 -8.44 9.85
C VAL A 95 0.76 -9.40 9.49
N PHE A 96 0.91 -10.19 8.43
CA PHE A 96 -0.17 -11.03 7.92
C PHE A 96 -0.53 -12.15 8.89
N TRP A 97 0.40 -12.66 9.68
CA TRP A 97 0.09 -13.61 10.74
C TRP A 97 -0.78 -12.98 11.83
N VAL A 98 -0.45 -11.76 12.28
CA VAL A 98 -1.29 -11.03 13.23
C VAL A 98 -2.68 -10.77 12.65
N LEU A 99 -2.77 -10.28 11.40
CA LEU A 99 -4.06 -9.99 10.75
C LEU A 99 -4.93 -11.25 10.60
N TRP A 100 -4.31 -12.36 10.18
CA TRP A 100 -4.97 -13.65 10.04
C TRP A 100 -5.51 -14.16 11.38
N GLN A 101 -4.66 -14.17 12.41
CA GLN A 101 -5.04 -14.65 13.75
C GLN A 101 -6.07 -13.75 14.44
N ALA A 102 -6.01 -12.44 14.20
CA ALA A 102 -7.01 -11.47 14.67
C ALA A 102 -8.38 -11.62 13.99
N GLY A 103 -8.46 -12.39 12.90
CA GLY A 103 -9.70 -12.59 12.14
C GLY A 103 -10.06 -11.43 11.20
N VAL A 104 -9.11 -10.57 10.86
CA VAL A 104 -9.33 -9.38 10.02
C VAL A 104 -9.97 -9.76 8.68
N LYS A 105 -10.97 -8.98 8.27
CA LYS A 105 -11.71 -9.14 7.01
C LYS A 105 -11.49 -7.98 6.06
N VAL A 106 -11.22 -6.79 6.59
CA VAL A 106 -10.95 -5.58 5.82
C VAL A 106 -9.64 -4.99 6.27
N LEU A 107 -8.74 -4.76 5.31
CA LEU A 107 -7.48 -4.09 5.52
C LEU A 107 -7.44 -2.79 4.69
N ILE A 108 -7.22 -1.67 5.38
CA ILE A 108 -7.00 -0.36 4.77
C ILE A 108 -5.51 -0.04 4.89
N VAL A 109 -4.87 0.29 3.78
CA VAL A 109 -3.45 0.66 3.76
C VAL A 109 -3.32 2.07 3.21
N GLY A 110 -2.79 2.96 4.05
CA GLY A 110 -2.52 4.35 3.71
C GLY A 110 -1.04 4.57 3.44
N GLY A 111 -0.73 5.14 2.28
CA GLY A 111 0.63 5.48 1.90
C GLY A 111 0.82 6.88 1.33
N THR A 112 2.09 7.26 1.23
CA THR A 112 2.53 8.47 0.51
C THR A 112 3.49 8.01 -0.58
N SER A 113 3.36 8.57 -1.78
CA SER A 113 4.08 8.08 -2.95
C SER A 113 4.52 9.18 -3.91
N GLY A 114 5.58 8.87 -4.67
CA GLY A 114 5.97 9.62 -5.85
C GLY A 114 5.19 9.16 -7.09
N ILE A 115 4.75 10.08 -7.94
CA ILE A 115 4.06 9.76 -9.20
C ILE A 115 4.98 9.87 -10.41
N ALA A 116 4.91 8.91 -11.33
CA ALA A 116 5.40 9.05 -12.69
C ALA A 116 4.22 8.82 -13.65
N ASP A 117 3.72 9.92 -14.20
CA ASP A 117 2.60 9.94 -15.13
C ASP A 117 3.09 10.44 -16.49
N PRO A 118 2.93 9.67 -17.58
CA PRO A 118 3.34 10.11 -18.91
C PRO A 118 2.43 11.19 -19.51
N ARG A 119 1.28 11.48 -18.88
CA ARG A 119 0.34 12.51 -19.32
C ARG A 119 0.78 13.89 -18.82
N SER A 120 0.26 14.94 -19.45
CA SER A 120 0.53 16.32 -19.09
C SER A 120 -0.78 17.09 -18.83
N GLY A 121 -0.66 18.25 -18.17
CA GLY A 121 -1.81 19.11 -17.88
C GLY A 121 -2.70 18.59 -16.76
N GLU A 122 -3.99 18.94 -16.81
CA GLU A 122 -4.95 18.61 -15.75
C GLU A 122 -5.33 17.13 -15.69
N GLU A 123 -5.10 16.38 -16.77
CA GLU A 123 -5.35 14.92 -16.84
C GLU A 123 -4.28 14.09 -16.12
N ALA A 124 -3.12 14.68 -15.84
CA ALA A 124 -2.04 14.02 -15.12
C ALA A 124 -2.35 13.93 -13.61
N VAL A 125 -1.95 12.82 -13.00
CA VAL A 125 -1.90 12.69 -11.55
C VAL A 125 -0.74 13.52 -11.02
N ARG A 126 -0.98 14.31 -9.98
CA ARG A 126 -0.05 15.32 -9.46
C ARG A 126 0.02 15.32 -7.93
N PRO A 127 1.10 15.89 -7.35
CA PRO A 127 1.16 16.12 -5.92
C PRO A 127 -0.09 16.83 -5.38
N GLY A 128 -0.61 16.33 -4.26
CA GLY A 128 -1.88 16.76 -3.66
C GLY A 128 -3.10 15.92 -4.08
N ASP A 129 -2.98 15.07 -5.09
CA ASP A 129 -4.02 14.07 -5.40
C ASP A 129 -3.95 12.87 -4.43
N VAL A 130 -5.09 12.19 -4.26
CA VAL A 130 -5.15 10.87 -3.66
C VAL A 130 -5.45 9.83 -4.73
N VAL A 131 -4.59 8.82 -4.84
CA VAL A 131 -4.74 7.72 -5.79
C VAL A 131 -5.30 6.49 -5.08
N LEU A 132 -6.34 5.90 -5.68
CA LEU A 132 -6.82 4.55 -5.38
C LEU A 132 -6.28 3.64 -6.51
N PRO A 133 -5.22 2.85 -6.28
CA PRO A 133 -4.51 2.18 -7.36
C PRO A 133 -5.40 1.13 -8.04
N TRP A 134 -5.19 0.95 -9.34
CA TRP A 134 -5.85 -0.10 -10.13
C TRP A 134 -5.14 -1.45 -9.97
N SER A 135 -3.81 -1.42 -9.97
CA SER A 135 -2.98 -2.61 -9.92
C SER A 135 -1.72 -2.34 -9.11
N PHE A 136 -0.85 -3.34 -8.99
CA PHE A 136 0.41 -3.23 -8.28
C PHE A 136 1.53 -3.98 -8.99
N ARG A 137 2.76 -3.58 -8.69
CA ARG A 137 4.01 -4.28 -9.00
C ARG A 137 4.79 -4.32 -7.70
N THR A 138 4.97 -5.51 -7.16
CA THR A 138 5.73 -5.72 -5.92
C THR A 138 6.81 -6.74 -6.19
N ARG A 139 7.60 -7.04 -5.16
CA ARG A 139 8.73 -7.96 -5.22
C ARG A 139 8.34 -9.27 -5.92
N PRO A 140 9.27 -9.89 -6.68
CA PRO A 140 8.99 -11.06 -7.51
C PRO A 140 8.60 -12.32 -6.71
N VAL A 141 8.72 -12.29 -5.37
CA VAL A 141 8.44 -13.43 -4.52
C VAL A 141 7.25 -13.14 -3.60
N HIS A 142 6.06 -13.51 -4.07
CA HIS A 142 4.86 -13.51 -3.23
C HIS A 142 4.85 -14.78 -2.38
N ARG A 143 5.36 -14.67 -1.15
CA ARG A 143 5.35 -15.76 -0.18
C ARG A 143 4.03 -15.81 0.57
N GLY A 144 3.67 -17.01 1.00
CA GLY A 144 2.60 -17.26 1.96
C GLY A 144 3.05 -17.02 3.40
N LEU A 145 2.39 -17.68 4.35
CA LEU A 145 2.81 -17.72 5.76
C LEU A 145 3.52 -19.05 6.06
N PRO A 146 4.87 -19.08 6.16
CA PRO A 146 5.62 -20.32 6.38
C PRO A 146 5.20 -21.05 7.66
N GLY A 147 5.12 -22.38 7.62
CA GLY A 147 4.70 -23.19 8.76
C GLY A 147 3.20 -23.16 9.05
N THR A 148 2.38 -22.68 8.11
CA THR A 148 0.92 -22.66 8.21
C THR A 148 0.27 -23.29 6.97
N GLU A 149 -1.04 -23.49 6.98
CA GLU A 149 -1.78 -23.94 5.79
C GLU A 149 -1.65 -22.96 4.59
N TYR A 150 -1.31 -21.70 4.86
CA TYR A 150 -1.15 -20.63 3.87
C TYR A 150 0.26 -20.50 3.31
N GLU A 151 1.18 -21.43 3.57
CA GLU A 151 2.59 -21.33 3.15
C GLU A 151 2.78 -21.25 1.62
N SER A 152 2.05 -22.06 0.86
CA SER A 152 2.17 -22.14 -0.60
C SER A 152 0.91 -21.64 -1.28
N MET A 153 0.94 -20.38 -1.69
CA MET A 153 -0.20 -19.71 -2.30
C MET A 153 -0.42 -20.17 -3.76
N TRP A 154 0.59 -20.06 -4.62
CA TRP A 154 0.45 -20.31 -6.06
C TRP A 154 0.11 -21.75 -6.46
N SER A 155 0.53 -22.74 -5.67
CA SER A 155 0.24 -24.15 -5.97
C SER A 155 -1.16 -24.59 -5.55
N LYS A 156 -1.86 -23.79 -4.74
CA LYS A 156 -3.12 -24.18 -4.10
C LYS A 156 -4.34 -23.41 -4.62
N CYS A 157 -4.16 -22.32 -5.34
CA CYS A 157 -5.27 -21.50 -5.82
C CYS A 157 -5.02 -20.83 -7.18
N HIS A 158 -6.11 -20.56 -7.90
CA HIS A 158 -6.12 -19.73 -9.10
C HIS A 158 -6.70 -18.36 -8.76
N PHE A 159 -5.87 -17.33 -8.61
CA PHE A 159 -6.38 -15.98 -8.39
C PHE A 159 -6.86 -15.33 -9.68
N LEU A 160 -8.01 -14.68 -9.59
CA LEU A 160 -8.39 -13.64 -10.53
C LEU A 160 -7.77 -12.32 -10.04
N LEU A 161 -6.87 -11.76 -10.86
CA LEU A 161 -6.11 -10.55 -10.54
C LEU A 161 -6.57 -9.32 -11.34
N GLY A 162 -7.78 -9.36 -11.92
CA GLY A 162 -8.36 -8.24 -12.64
C GLY A 162 -8.56 -7.01 -11.75
N ASP A 163 -8.99 -7.26 -10.50
CA ASP A 163 -9.20 -6.27 -9.45
C ASP A 163 -8.50 -6.76 -8.16
N PRO A 164 -7.20 -6.49 -7.98
CA PRO A 164 -6.46 -6.94 -6.80
C PRO A 164 -6.86 -6.19 -5.53
N PHE A 165 -7.48 -5.02 -5.67
CA PHE A 165 -8.04 -4.22 -4.60
C PHE A 165 -9.57 -4.26 -4.65
N CYS A 166 -10.23 -4.12 -3.51
CA CYS A 166 -11.69 -4.24 -3.42
C CYS A 166 -12.40 -3.01 -4.00
N PRO A 167 -13.19 -3.15 -5.10
CA PRO A 167 -13.84 -2.01 -5.74
C PRO A 167 -14.83 -1.27 -4.84
N ASP A 168 -15.59 -1.99 -4.02
CA ASP A 168 -16.56 -1.39 -3.10
C ASP A 168 -15.89 -0.53 -2.02
N LEU A 169 -14.71 -0.97 -1.53
CA LEU A 169 -13.92 -0.19 -0.59
C LEU A 169 -13.33 1.06 -1.27
N GLN A 170 -12.92 0.96 -2.53
CA GLN A 170 -12.43 2.11 -3.30
C GLN A 170 -13.53 3.15 -3.52
N ALA A 171 -14.73 2.71 -3.93
CA ALA A 171 -15.88 3.60 -4.09
C ALA A 171 -16.24 4.29 -2.76
N THR A 172 -16.24 3.53 -1.66
CA THR A 172 -16.50 4.06 -0.31
C THR A 172 -15.44 5.10 0.10
N MET A 173 -14.16 4.82 -0.17
CA MET A 173 -13.07 5.74 0.12
C MET A 173 -13.15 7.01 -0.73
N ALA A 174 -13.40 6.91 -2.04
CA ALA A 174 -13.57 8.07 -2.91
C ALA A 174 -14.71 8.98 -2.41
N ALA A 175 -15.86 8.38 -2.04
CA ALA A 175 -16.97 9.14 -1.47
C ALA A 175 -16.61 9.80 -0.12
N THR A 176 -15.80 9.13 0.71
CA THR A 176 -15.31 9.66 2.00
C THR A 176 -14.36 10.83 1.81
N LEU A 177 -13.54 10.82 0.75
CA LEU A 177 -12.56 11.86 0.45
C LEU A 177 -13.15 13.05 -0.32
N GLN A 178 -14.26 12.87 -1.03
CA GLN A 178 -14.86 13.93 -1.86
C GLN A 178 -15.13 15.26 -1.14
N PRO A 179 -15.60 15.29 0.12
CA PRO A 179 -15.77 16.55 0.86
C PRO A 179 -14.47 17.34 1.02
N TYR A 180 -13.32 16.67 1.12
CA TYR A 180 -12.01 17.29 1.26
C TYR A 180 -11.52 17.91 -0.06
N VAL A 181 -11.85 17.28 -1.20
CA VAL A 181 -11.63 17.87 -2.52
C VAL A 181 -12.50 19.13 -2.69
N ASN A 182 -13.80 19.03 -2.35
CA ASN A 182 -14.72 20.17 -2.45
C ASN A 182 -14.30 21.36 -1.57
N ALA A 183 -13.64 21.08 -0.44
CA ALA A 183 -13.10 22.08 0.48
C ALA A 183 -11.70 22.60 0.06
N GLY A 184 -11.13 22.12 -1.04
CA GLY A 184 -9.78 22.49 -1.51
C GLY A 184 -8.64 21.98 -0.63
N GLN A 185 -8.90 20.98 0.23
CA GLN A 185 -7.89 20.36 1.09
C GLN A 185 -7.12 19.25 0.38
N LEU A 186 -7.75 18.63 -0.63
CA LEU A 186 -7.13 17.70 -1.57
C LEU A 186 -7.27 18.28 -2.97
N ARG A 187 -6.28 18.06 -3.84
CA ARG A 187 -6.37 18.48 -5.25
C ARG A 187 -7.44 17.68 -5.98
N GLY A 188 -7.43 16.37 -5.80
CA GLY A 188 -8.32 15.45 -6.49
C GLY A 188 -8.24 14.02 -5.96
N ILE A 189 -9.11 13.17 -6.51
CA ILE A 189 -9.13 11.73 -6.24
C ILE A 189 -9.04 11.01 -7.59
N CYS A 190 -8.07 10.12 -7.73
CA CYS A 190 -7.88 9.32 -8.93
C CYS A 190 -8.35 7.88 -8.66
N THR A 191 -9.42 7.47 -9.31
CA THR A 191 -9.97 6.11 -9.20
C THR A 191 -9.53 5.24 -10.38
N PRO A 192 -9.55 3.90 -10.28
CA PRO A 192 -9.23 3.00 -11.40
C PRO A 192 -10.11 3.19 -12.64
N GLN A 193 -11.31 3.76 -12.47
CA GLN A 193 -12.25 4.06 -13.56
C GLN A 193 -11.78 5.27 -14.38
N ASP A 194 -11.23 6.28 -13.72
CA ASP A 194 -10.81 7.54 -14.34
C ASP A 194 -9.35 7.48 -14.82
N THR A 195 -8.49 6.82 -14.04
CA THR A 195 -7.06 6.72 -14.29
C THR A 195 -6.52 5.39 -13.79
N ARG A 196 -5.84 4.65 -14.67
CA ARG A 196 -5.15 3.42 -14.28
C ARG A 196 -3.80 3.77 -13.66
N VAL A 197 -3.66 3.55 -12.35
CA VAL A 197 -2.37 3.70 -11.66
C VAL A 197 -1.91 2.35 -11.13
N ALA A 198 -0.68 1.96 -11.44
CA ALA A 198 -0.02 0.80 -10.87
C ALA A 198 0.87 1.21 -9.69
N LEU A 199 0.59 0.69 -8.50
CA LEU A 199 1.41 0.90 -7.30
C LEU A 199 2.67 0.03 -7.37
N VAL A 200 3.83 0.65 -7.50
CA VAL A 200 5.15 0.03 -7.61
C VAL A 200 5.83 0.10 -6.25
N VAL A 201 6.26 -1.06 -5.75
CA VAL A 201 7.10 -1.16 -4.55
C VAL A 201 8.57 -1.06 -4.95
N PRO A 202 9.31 -0.08 -4.42
CA PRO A 202 10.75 -0.05 -4.58
C PRO A 202 11.42 -1.36 -4.11
N ASP A 203 12.36 -1.88 -4.90
CA ASP A 203 13.10 -3.09 -4.53
C ASP A 203 14.13 -2.84 -3.42
N SER A 204 14.44 -1.57 -3.13
CA SER A 204 15.44 -1.15 -2.15
C SER A 204 14.84 -0.38 -0.97
N ILE A 205 15.61 -0.24 0.13
CA ILE A 205 15.24 0.59 1.30
C ILE A 205 15.33 2.10 0.95
N THR A 206 15.96 2.44 -0.17
CA THR A 206 16.06 3.80 -0.70
C THR A 206 15.03 4.04 -1.81
N PHE A 207 14.86 5.31 -2.20
CA PHE A 207 14.10 5.68 -3.40
C PHE A 207 14.63 4.91 -4.62
N GLU A 208 13.73 4.63 -5.57
CA GLU A 208 14.07 4.03 -6.85
C GLU A 208 15.08 4.87 -7.63
N THR A 209 15.92 4.20 -8.40
CA THR A 209 16.75 4.91 -9.37
C THR A 209 15.90 5.37 -10.56
N GLU A 210 16.39 6.34 -11.32
CA GLU A 210 15.75 6.76 -12.57
C GLU A 210 15.55 5.59 -13.54
N TYR A 211 16.47 4.63 -13.55
CA TYR A 211 16.37 3.43 -14.35
C TYR A 211 15.17 2.56 -13.94
N ASP A 212 14.95 2.36 -12.64
CA ASP A 212 13.82 1.58 -12.13
C ASP A 212 12.48 2.24 -12.49
N ILE A 213 12.41 3.57 -12.37
CA ILE A 213 11.22 4.35 -12.74
C ILE A 213 10.97 4.24 -14.25
N LEU A 214 12.01 4.37 -15.07
CA LEU A 214 11.94 4.23 -16.52
C LEU A 214 11.48 2.84 -16.96
N GLN A 215 12.01 1.79 -16.34
CA GLN A 215 11.60 0.42 -16.60
C GLN A 215 10.10 0.25 -16.29
N ASN A 216 9.65 0.81 -15.16
CA ASN A 216 8.24 0.78 -14.79
C ASN A 216 7.35 1.57 -15.77
N LEU A 217 7.78 2.74 -16.23
CA LEU A 217 7.06 3.50 -17.25
C LEU A 217 6.99 2.74 -18.59
N ALA A 218 8.08 2.08 -19.00
CA ALA A 218 8.08 1.27 -20.22
C ALA A 218 7.07 0.10 -20.15
N ILE A 219 7.02 -0.61 -19.02
CA ILE A 219 6.02 -1.67 -18.81
C ILE A 219 4.59 -1.09 -18.84
N SER A 220 4.38 0.08 -18.24
CA SER A 220 3.07 0.75 -18.23
C SER A 220 2.65 1.22 -19.62
N LYS A 221 3.60 1.69 -20.43
CA LYS A 221 3.36 2.04 -21.84
C LYS A 221 2.91 0.82 -22.63
N ILE A 222 3.63 -0.30 -22.53
CA ILE A 222 3.26 -1.56 -23.19
C ILE A 222 1.86 -2.01 -22.75
N ALA A 223 1.57 -1.98 -21.44
CA ALA A 223 0.25 -2.33 -20.92
C ALA A 223 -0.87 -1.41 -21.45
N SER A 224 -0.57 -0.12 -21.66
CA SER A 224 -1.49 0.85 -22.25
C SER A 224 -1.74 0.56 -23.73
N GLU A 225 -0.70 0.24 -24.49
CA GLU A 225 -0.78 -0.11 -25.92
C GLU A 225 -1.54 -1.42 -26.17
N LEU A 226 -1.48 -2.36 -25.23
CA LEU A 226 -2.25 -3.60 -25.28
C LEU A 226 -3.74 -3.41 -24.94
N GLN A 227 -4.12 -2.28 -24.34
CA GLN A 227 -5.49 -1.94 -23.95
C GLN A 227 -5.79 -0.47 -24.31
N PRO A 228 -5.76 -0.11 -25.62
CA PRO A 228 -5.85 1.27 -26.09
C PRO A 228 -7.21 1.93 -25.81
N GLU A 229 -8.25 1.14 -25.55
CA GLU A 229 -9.59 1.60 -25.19
C GLU A 229 -9.72 2.08 -23.74
N ARG A 230 -8.67 1.90 -22.92
CA ARG A 230 -8.65 2.26 -21.50
C ARG A 230 -7.66 3.40 -21.24
N PRO A 231 -7.84 4.22 -20.18
CA PRO A 231 -6.90 5.30 -19.83
C PRO A 231 -5.45 4.81 -19.74
N PRO A 232 -4.43 5.59 -20.14
CA PRO A 232 -3.03 5.18 -19.98
C PRO A 232 -2.68 4.80 -18.53
N VAL A 233 -1.70 3.91 -18.38
CA VAL A 233 -1.23 3.45 -17.07
C VAL A 233 -0.11 4.38 -16.57
N ALA A 234 -0.34 5.03 -15.43
CA ALA A 234 0.70 5.73 -14.66
C ALA A 234 1.31 4.81 -13.59
N THR A 235 2.48 5.17 -13.06
CA THR A 235 3.13 4.42 -11.98
C THR A 235 3.27 5.27 -10.73
N LEU A 236 2.94 4.65 -9.60
CA LEU A 236 2.96 5.28 -8.29
C LEU A 236 3.93 4.53 -7.41
N HIS A 237 4.99 5.20 -6.98
CA HIS A 237 6.16 4.60 -6.36
C HIS A 237 6.08 4.78 -4.84
N GLY A 238 5.90 3.68 -4.11
CA GLY A 238 5.85 3.69 -2.65
C GLY A 238 5.48 2.34 -2.06
N ASP A 239 5.19 2.35 -0.75
CA ASP A 239 5.02 1.11 0.00
C ASP A 239 3.74 0.35 -0.40
N CYS A 240 3.90 -0.92 -0.74
CA CYS A 240 2.80 -1.87 -0.85
C CYS A 240 3.19 -3.14 -0.09
N LEU A 241 2.27 -3.61 0.75
CA LEU A 241 2.32 -4.95 1.32
C LEU A 241 2.09 -5.99 0.21
N ASN A 242 1.77 -7.22 0.59
CA ASN A 242 1.46 -8.31 -0.35
C ASN A 242 -0.07 -8.46 -0.54
N PRO A 243 -0.71 -7.86 -1.57
CA PRO A 243 -2.16 -7.91 -1.74
C PRO A 243 -2.65 -9.33 -2.08
N LEU A 244 -1.78 -10.15 -2.67
CA LEU A 244 -2.09 -11.55 -2.98
C LEU A 244 -2.23 -12.39 -1.72
N LEU A 245 -1.31 -12.21 -0.76
CA LEU A 245 -1.41 -12.90 0.52
C LEU A 245 -2.65 -12.46 1.29
N ALA A 246 -2.96 -11.15 1.28
CA ALA A 246 -4.20 -10.66 1.86
C ALA A 246 -5.43 -11.35 1.26
N ARG A 247 -5.49 -11.43 -0.08
CA ARG A 247 -6.57 -12.13 -0.78
C ARG A 247 -6.62 -13.62 -0.44
N TYR A 248 -5.46 -14.27 -0.33
CA TYR A 248 -5.38 -15.68 0.04
C TYR A 248 -5.92 -15.96 1.44
N LEU A 249 -5.73 -15.01 2.36
CA LEU A 249 -6.26 -15.05 3.72
C LEU A 249 -7.74 -14.61 3.82
N GLY A 250 -8.39 -14.30 2.69
CA GLY A 250 -9.77 -13.83 2.66
C GLY A 250 -9.95 -12.39 3.17
N ILE A 251 -8.91 -11.56 3.07
CA ILE A 251 -8.92 -10.16 3.50
C ILE A 251 -9.19 -9.27 2.29
N HIS A 252 -10.23 -8.44 2.37
CA HIS A 252 -10.51 -7.39 1.39
C HIS A 252 -9.57 -6.21 1.63
N VAL A 253 -8.82 -5.81 0.60
CA VAL A 253 -7.81 -4.75 0.73
C VAL A 253 -8.21 -3.49 0.00
N LEU A 254 -7.99 -2.36 0.65
CA LEU A 254 -8.00 -1.03 0.07
C LEU A 254 -6.61 -0.40 0.23
N TYR A 255 -6.09 0.18 -0.85
CA TYR A 255 -4.99 1.12 -0.80
C TYR A 255 -5.48 2.52 -1.12
N TYR A 256 -4.97 3.51 -0.40
CA TYR A 256 -5.07 4.92 -0.76
C TYR A 256 -3.69 5.57 -0.58
N HIS A 257 -3.25 6.31 -1.59
CA HIS A 257 -1.95 6.95 -1.57
C HIS A 257 -2.05 8.43 -1.84
N MET A 258 -1.51 9.23 -0.92
CA MET A 258 -1.33 10.66 -1.16
C MET A 258 -0.10 10.87 -2.02
N VAL A 259 -0.26 11.55 -3.14
CA VAL A 259 0.86 11.90 -4.01
C VAL A 259 1.59 13.09 -3.39
N SER A 260 2.85 12.89 -3.00
CA SER A 260 3.66 13.94 -2.35
C SER A 260 4.62 14.63 -3.29
N ASN A 261 5.06 13.95 -4.33
CA ASN A 261 6.10 14.41 -5.24
C ASN A 261 5.98 13.69 -6.58
N TYR A 262 6.71 14.18 -7.57
CA TYR A 262 6.98 13.42 -8.78
C TYR A 262 8.14 12.45 -8.51
N ALA A 263 8.04 11.22 -9.01
CA ALA A 263 9.09 10.22 -8.89
C ALA A 263 10.28 10.55 -9.80
N VAL A 264 10.03 11.20 -10.92
CA VAL A 264 11.04 11.85 -11.78
C VAL A 264 10.96 13.36 -11.59
N GLU A 265 12.09 14.07 -11.49
CA GLU A 265 12.07 15.53 -11.42
C GLU A 265 11.41 16.12 -12.69
N GLU A 266 10.60 17.17 -12.52
CA GLU A 266 9.99 17.96 -13.62
C GLU A 266 11.04 18.66 -14.50
N HIS A 267 12.34 18.59 -14.16
CA HIS A 267 13.40 19.15 -14.98
C HIS A 267 13.87 18.11 -15.99
N GLY A 268 13.61 18.39 -17.28
CA GLY A 268 14.00 17.59 -18.45
C GLY A 268 15.50 17.39 -18.68
N ASP A 269 16.32 17.45 -17.63
CA ASP A 269 17.77 17.29 -17.65
C ASP A 269 18.24 15.90 -17.18
N CYS A 270 17.40 15.13 -16.49
CA CYS A 270 17.79 13.83 -15.93
C CYS A 270 17.31 12.61 -16.72
N LEU A 271 16.22 12.74 -17.48
CA LEU A 271 15.80 11.69 -18.40
C LEU A 271 16.76 11.65 -19.60
N ASN A 272 17.59 10.61 -19.68
CA ASN A 272 18.47 10.40 -20.84
C ASN A 272 17.68 10.66 -22.14
N PRO A 273 17.97 11.75 -22.88
CA PRO A 273 17.12 12.21 -23.98
C PRO A 273 16.96 11.16 -25.08
N LEU A 274 17.92 10.24 -25.21
CA LEU A 274 17.84 9.11 -26.14
C LEU A 274 16.79 8.08 -25.72
N LEU A 275 16.63 7.83 -24.42
CA LEU A 275 15.68 6.85 -23.89
C LEU A 275 14.26 7.37 -23.89
N ALA A 276 14.05 8.64 -23.51
CA ALA A 276 12.75 9.29 -23.59
C ALA A 276 12.21 9.33 -25.04
N ARG A 277 13.11 9.59 -26.00
CA ARG A 277 12.81 9.59 -27.44
C ARG A 277 12.55 8.18 -27.98
N TYR A 278 13.20 7.15 -27.43
CA TYR A 278 12.96 5.74 -27.78
C TYR A 278 11.62 5.22 -27.25
N LEU A 279 11.20 5.69 -26.06
CA LEU A 279 9.91 5.36 -25.45
C LEU A 279 8.74 6.22 -25.95
N GLY A 280 8.98 7.16 -26.87
CA GLY A 280 7.95 8.08 -27.36
C GLY A 280 7.36 8.98 -26.27
N ILE A 281 8.12 9.22 -25.19
CA ILE A 281 7.75 10.14 -24.11
C ILE A 281 8.20 11.54 -24.54
N HIS A 282 7.24 12.43 -24.80
CA HIS A 282 7.54 13.82 -25.13
C HIS A 282 8.03 14.55 -23.87
N VAL A 283 9.35 14.70 -23.74
CA VAL A 283 9.93 15.66 -22.78
C VAL A 283 9.79 17.04 -23.39
N LEU A 284 8.81 17.81 -22.91
CA LEU A 284 8.68 19.22 -23.26
C LEU A 284 9.71 20.01 -22.44
N TYR A 285 10.68 20.59 -23.13
CA TYR A 285 11.59 21.58 -22.57
C TYR A 285 10.84 22.93 -22.51
N TYR A 286 10.67 23.49 -21.30
CA TYR A 286 10.28 24.89 -21.09
C TYR A 286 11.35 25.60 -20.28
#